data_AF-A0A2Z6CQI6-F1
#
_entry.id   AF-A0A2Z6CQI6-F1
#
_cell.length_a   1.000
_cell.length_b   1.000
_cell.length_c   1.000
_cell.angle_alpha   90.00
_cell.angle_beta   90.00
_cell.angle_gamma   90.00
#
_symmetry.space_group_name_H-M   'P 1'
#
loop_
_entity.id
_entity.type
_entity.pdbx_description
1 polymer ?
#
loop_
_entity_poly.entity_id
_entity_poly.type
_entity_poly.pdbx_seq_one_letter_code
_entity_poly.pdbx_strand_id
1 'polypeptide(L)'
;MAIVLVLKHTLVLDRPEDESAKKLLRKYYLGQDKSTTKAVILNKEGELIDTLQSTPYSIGAFSLAYSAINQLPVNRLKLNGIEPNKDNFTNGKYQMVRHLGVIWQKAPTPTTQKFIDFIFSSEGHKLLQDKSFIPSN
;
A
#
# COMPACT_ATOMS: atom_id res chain seq x y z
N MET A 1 -47.34 -4.39 -1.47
CA MET A 1 -46.27 -3.65 -2.17
C MET A 1 -44.96 -4.34 -1.83
N ALA A 2 -44.26 -4.93 -2.79
CA ALA A 2 -43.00 -5.63 -2.53
C ALA A 2 -41.87 -4.92 -3.26
N ILE A 3 -40.95 -4.33 -2.49
CA ILE A 3 -39.63 -3.93 -2.97
C ILE A 3 -38.66 -4.96 -2.39
N VAL A 4 -38.01 -5.71 -3.27
CA VAL A 4 -36.89 -6.58 -2.90
C VAL A 4 -35.67 -6.08 -3.66
N LEU A 5 -34.72 -5.50 -2.94
CA LEU A 5 -33.38 -5.19 -3.43
C LEU A 5 -32.37 -5.89 -2.53
N VAL A 6 -31.74 -6.94 -3.04
CA VAL A 6 -30.53 -7.49 -2.43
C VAL A 6 -29.57 -7.89 -3.53
N LEU A 7 -28.53 -7.09 -3.73
CA LEU A 7 -27.30 -7.53 -4.38
C LEU A 7 -26.12 -7.06 -3.53
N LYS A 8 -25.76 -7.85 -2.52
CA LYS A 8 -24.46 -7.70 -1.84
C LYS A 8 -23.39 -8.35 -2.69
N HIS A 9 -22.91 -7.63 -3.69
CA HIS A 9 -21.69 -7.99 -4.40
C HIS A 9 -20.55 -7.12 -3.85
N THR A 10 -19.39 -7.73 -3.58
CA THR A 10 -18.20 -6.96 -3.23
C THR A 10 -17.72 -6.23 -4.49
N LEU A 11 -17.60 -4.91 -4.41
CA LEU A 11 -17.02 -4.13 -5.50
C LEU A 11 -15.50 -4.19 -5.41
N VAL A 12 -14.85 -4.74 -6.42
CA VAL A 12 -13.39 -4.78 -6.49
C VAL A 12 -12.89 -3.48 -7.12
N LEU A 13 -12.18 -2.69 -6.32
CA LEU A 13 -11.42 -1.52 -6.76
C LEU A 13 -9.99 -1.96 -7.03
N ASP A 14 -9.52 -1.73 -8.25
CA ASP A 14 -8.25 -2.25 -8.73
C ASP A 14 -7.40 -1.15 -9.36
N ARG A 15 -6.13 -1.47 -9.59
CA ARG A 15 -5.12 -0.59 -10.18
C ARG A 15 -4.66 -1.15 -11.54
N PRO A 16 -4.12 -0.32 -12.44
CA PRO A 16 -3.45 -0.79 -13.64
C PRO A 16 -2.40 -1.88 -13.37
N GLU A 17 -2.22 -2.81 -14.32
CA GLU A 17 -1.34 -3.98 -14.17
C GLU A 17 0.15 -3.65 -14.00
N ASP A 18 0.55 -2.46 -14.43
CA ASP A 18 1.89 -1.94 -14.29
C ASP A 18 2.15 -1.30 -12.91
N GLU A 19 1.14 -1.16 -12.06
CA GLU A 19 1.27 -0.59 -10.72
C GLU A 19 2.03 -1.53 -9.77
N SER A 20 2.94 -0.95 -8.99
CA SER A 20 3.87 -1.66 -8.11
C SER A 20 3.21 -2.55 -7.03
N ALA A 21 2.16 -2.09 -6.36
CA ALA A 21 1.44 -2.90 -5.37
C ALA A 21 0.63 -4.01 -6.06
N LYS A 22 0.03 -3.72 -7.23
CA LYS A 22 -0.64 -4.75 -8.05
C LYS A 22 0.32 -5.86 -8.46
N LYS A 23 1.54 -5.54 -8.89
CA LYS A 23 2.59 -6.52 -9.23
C LYS A 23 2.93 -7.44 -8.05
N LEU A 24 3.05 -6.90 -6.83
CA LEU A 24 3.30 -7.72 -5.64
C LEU A 24 2.09 -8.59 -5.28
N LEU A 25 0.88 -8.03 -5.35
CA LEU A 25 -0.35 -8.78 -5.08
C LEU A 25 -0.49 -9.97 -6.05
N ARG A 26 -0.14 -9.78 -7.33
CA ARG A 26 -0.05 -10.88 -8.31
C ARG A 26 1.02 -11.89 -7.97
N LYS A 27 2.24 -11.42 -7.72
CA LYS A 27 3.39 -12.29 -7.42
C LYS A 27 3.10 -13.25 -6.27
N TYR A 28 2.40 -12.82 -5.24
CA TYR A 28 2.25 -13.59 -4.00
C TYR A 28 0.86 -14.19 -3.77
N TYR A 29 -0.21 -13.66 -4.37
CA TYR A 29 -1.58 -14.07 -4.03
C TYR A 29 -2.49 -14.35 -5.22
N LEU A 30 -2.40 -13.56 -6.30
CA LEU A 30 -3.36 -13.68 -7.42
C LEU A 30 -2.83 -14.45 -8.63
N GLY A 31 -1.51 -14.59 -8.78
CA GLY A 31 -0.91 -15.18 -9.97
C GLY A 31 -1.24 -14.40 -11.25
N GLN A 32 -1.47 -15.15 -12.33
CA GLN A 32 -1.73 -14.61 -13.68
C GLN A 32 -3.21 -14.35 -13.97
N ASP A 33 -4.12 -14.88 -13.13
CA ASP A 33 -5.55 -14.73 -13.37
C ASP A 33 -6.01 -13.29 -13.14
N LYS A 34 -6.98 -12.84 -13.92
CA LYS A 34 -7.62 -11.54 -13.65
C LYS A 34 -8.33 -11.60 -12.31
N SER A 35 -8.17 -10.57 -11.48
CA SER A 35 -8.89 -10.47 -10.19
C SER A 35 -10.40 -10.64 -10.37
N THR A 36 -10.96 -9.99 -11.39
CA THR A 36 -12.32 -10.18 -11.90
C THR A 36 -12.44 -9.43 -13.22
N THR A 37 -13.40 -9.79 -14.07
CA THR A 37 -13.76 -8.99 -15.25
C THR A 37 -14.60 -7.75 -14.94
N LYS A 38 -15.03 -7.59 -13.68
CA LYS A 38 -15.93 -6.53 -13.20
C LYS A 38 -15.24 -5.50 -12.28
N ALA A 39 -13.91 -5.51 -12.21
CA ALA A 39 -13.19 -4.58 -11.36
C ALA A 39 -13.31 -3.15 -11.91
N VAL A 40 -13.46 -2.18 -11.01
CA VAL A 40 -13.33 -0.75 -11.35
C VAL A 40 -11.85 -0.40 -11.29
N ILE A 41 -11.26 -0.09 -12.44
CA ILE A 41 -9.85 0.28 -12.54
C ILE A 41 -9.71 1.77 -12.26
N LEU A 42 -8.97 2.12 -11.20
CA LEU A 42 -8.70 3.50 -10.79
C LEU A 42 -7.23 3.81 -11.02
N ASN A 43 -6.92 4.95 -11.63
CA ASN A 43 -5.58 5.26 -12.14
C ASN A 43 -4.69 5.93 -11.10
N LYS A 44 -5.24 6.58 -10.07
CA LYS A 44 -4.47 7.12 -8.92
C LYS A 44 -4.79 6.46 -7.56
N GLU A 45 -3.78 6.30 -6.71
CA GLU A 45 -3.97 5.67 -5.38
C GLU A 45 -4.99 6.46 -4.55
N GLY A 46 -4.95 7.80 -4.61
CA GLY A 46 -5.95 8.67 -3.99
C GLY A 46 -7.38 8.39 -4.48
N GLU A 47 -7.59 8.23 -5.79
CA GLU A 47 -8.92 7.90 -6.35
C GLU A 47 -9.43 6.55 -5.82
N LEU A 48 -8.54 5.55 -5.68
CA LEU A 48 -8.88 4.27 -5.07
C LEU A 48 -9.33 4.43 -3.62
N ILE A 49 -8.60 5.22 -2.85
CA ILE A 49 -8.88 5.45 -1.43
C ILE A 49 -10.20 6.21 -1.26
N ASP A 50 -10.41 7.29 -2.02
CA ASP A 50 -11.64 8.10 -1.97
C ASP A 50 -12.86 7.24 -2.34
N THR A 51 -12.73 6.40 -3.37
CA THR A 51 -13.78 5.47 -3.79
C THR A 51 -14.03 4.39 -2.72
N LEU A 52 -12.96 3.84 -2.12
CA LEU A 52 -13.05 2.84 -1.05
C LEU A 52 -13.80 3.40 0.17
N GLN A 53 -13.52 4.64 0.56
CA GLN A 53 -14.16 5.28 1.73
C GLN A 53 -15.62 5.64 1.47
N SER A 54 -15.98 6.00 0.24
CA SER A 54 -17.33 6.41 -0.14
C SER A 54 -18.23 5.26 -0.61
N THR A 55 -17.67 4.08 -0.87
CA THR A 55 -18.41 2.95 -1.45
C THR A 55 -18.49 1.76 -0.48
N PRO A 56 -19.63 1.56 0.21
CA PRO A 56 -19.84 0.38 1.03
C PRO A 56 -19.65 -0.92 0.26
N TYR A 57 -19.17 -1.96 0.95
CA TYR A 57 -18.89 -3.29 0.38
C TYR A 57 -17.83 -3.29 -0.73
N SER A 58 -16.98 -2.27 -0.81
CA SER A 58 -15.82 -2.27 -1.70
C SER A 58 -14.57 -2.86 -1.04
N ILE A 59 -13.66 -3.35 -1.86
CA ILE A 59 -12.33 -3.83 -1.46
C ILE A 59 -11.29 -3.30 -2.44
N GLY A 60 -10.13 -2.88 -1.93
CA GLY A 60 -9.01 -2.45 -2.74
C GLY A 60 -7.69 -2.66 -2.01
N ALA A 61 -6.60 -2.74 -2.77
CA ALA A 61 -5.25 -2.85 -2.23
C ALA A 61 -4.50 -1.53 -2.46
N PHE A 62 -3.88 -1.00 -1.41
CA PHE A 62 -3.10 0.24 -1.45
C PHE A 62 -2.04 0.25 -0.33
N SER A 63 -1.21 1.30 -0.29
CA SER A 63 -0.11 1.43 0.66
C SER A 63 -0.58 1.50 2.11
N LEU A 64 -0.10 0.59 2.97
CA LEU A 64 -0.37 0.64 4.42
C LEU A 64 0.02 1.99 5.03
N ALA A 65 1.21 2.50 4.67
CA ALA A 65 1.70 3.78 5.16
C ALA A 65 0.70 4.92 4.90
N TYR A 66 0.03 4.94 3.75
CA TYR A 66 -0.98 5.96 3.46
C TYR A 66 -2.14 5.91 4.47
N SER A 67 -2.63 4.71 4.80
CA SER A 67 -3.69 4.55 5.81
C SER A 67 -3.23 4.97 7.21
N ALA A 68 -1.97 4.69 7.56
CA ALA A 68 -1.42 5.02 8.87
C ALA A 68 -1.17 6.53 9.02
N ILE A 69 -0.54 7.16 8.01
CA ILE A 69 -0.21 8.59 8.00
C ILE A 69 -1.48 9.44 8.09
N ASN A 70 -2.51 9.07 7.33
CA ASN A 70 -3.76 9.82 7.24
C ASN A 70 -4.86 9.30 8.19
N GLN A 71 -4.54 8.33 9.05
CA GLN A 71 -5.47 7.74 10.02
C GLN A 71 -6.80 7.32 9.38
N LEU A 72 -6.72 6.69 8.20
CA LEU A 72 -7.90 6.35 7.42
C LEU A 72 -8.76 5.31 8.16
N PRO A 73 -10.09 5.51 8.23
CA PRO A 73 -11.02 4.59 8.88
C PRO A 73 -11.32 3.37 7.97
N VAL A 74 -10.31 2.56 7.70
CA VAL A 74 -10.41 1.37 6.85
C VAL A 74 -10.20 0.09 7.64
N ASN A 75 -10.94 -0.96 7.26
CA ASN A 75 -10.70 -2.30 7.78
C ASN A 75 -9.51 -2.92 7.06
N ARG A 76 -8.45 -3.27 7.82
CA ARG A 76 -7.25 -3.94 7.28
C ARG A 76 -7.42 -5.44 7.34
N LEU A 77 -7.33 -6.10 6.19
CA LEU A 77 -7.42 -7.55 6.10
C LEU A 77 -6.06 -8.21 6.33
N LYS A 78 -6.09 -9.39 6.96
CA LYS A 78 -4.94 -10.30 7.01
C LYS A 78 -4.84 -11.04 5.68
N LEU A 79 -3.63 -11.22 5.18
CA LEU A 79 -3.39 -12.07 4.00
C LEU A 79 -2.81 -13.40 4.50
N ASN A 80 -3.49 -14.51 4.19
CA ASN A 80 -3.16 -15.85 4.71
C ASN A 80 -3.00 -15.88 6.24
N GLY A 81 -3.84 -15.14 6.96
CA GLY A 81 -3.78 -15.04 8.43
C GLY A 81 -2.66 -14.14 8.98
N ILE A 82 -1.81 -13.57 8.12
CA ILE A 82 -0.71 -12.69 8.51
C ILE A 82 -1.16 -11.23 8.47
N GLU A 83 -0.94 -10.51 9.57
CA GLU A 83 -1.23 -9.08 9.68
C GLU A 83 -0.15 -8.23 8.99
N PRO A 84 -0.53 -7.12 8.31
CA PRO A 84 0.42 -6.17 7.75
C PRO A 84 0.99 -5.27 8.86
N ASN A 85 1.99 -5.75 9.60
CA ASN A 85 2.63 -5.03 10.70
C ASN A 85 4.16 -5.14 10.66
N LYS A 86 4.83 -4.27 11.43
CA LYS A 86 6.30 -4.15 11.47
C LYS A 86 7.01 -5.49 11.69
N ASP A 87 6.54 -6.27 12.64
CA ASP A 87 7.16 -7.54 12.99
C ASP A 87 7.08 -8.53 11.84
N ASN A 88 5.92 -8.63 11.19
CA ASN A 88 5.72 -9.51 10.04
C ASN A 88 6.45 -9.06 8.78
N PHE A 89 6.71 -7.77 8.61
CA PHE A 89 7.57 -7.27 7.54
C PHE A 89 9.03 -7.63 7.80
N THR A 90 9.50 -7.41 9.04
CA THR A 90 10.92 -7.58 9.41
C THR A 90 11.34 -9.06 9.39
N ASN A 91 10.44 -9.97 9.76
CA ASN A 91 10.71 -11.41 9.74
C ASN A 91 10.32 -12.10 8.41
N GLY A 92 9.89 -11.33 7.39
CA GLY A 92 9.54 -11.84 6.07
C GLY A 92 8.21 -12.62 5.97
N LYS A 93 7.40 -12.68 7.04
CA LYS A 93 6.10 -13.36 7.01
C LYS A 93 5.07 -12.66 6.12
N TYR A 94 5.13 -11.33 6.03
CA TYR A 94 4.26 -10.56 5.14
C TYR A 94 5.02 -10.15 3.88
N GLN A 95 4.66 -10.75 2.74
CA GLN A 95 5.48 -10.70 1.52
C GLN A 95 5.26 -9.46 0.64
N MET A 96 4.13 -8.75 0.82
CA MET A 96 3.78 -7.55 0.06
C MET A 96 4.52 -6.31 0.60
N VAL A 97 5.84 -6.31 0.48
CA VAL A 97 6.72 -5.21 0.88
C VAL A 97 7.38 -4.61 -0.36
N ARG A 98 7.38 -3.28 -0.46
CA ARG A 98 8.14 -2.53 -1.48
C ARG A 98 9.35 -1.88 -0.80
N HIS A 99 10.52 -2.06 -1.41
CA HIS A 99 11.71 -1.32 -1.01
C HIS A 99 11.69 0.04 -1.68
N LEU A 100 11.81 1.09 -0.87
CA LEU A 100 11.96 2.46 -1.34
C LEU A 100 13.43 2.84 -1.23
N GLY A 101 13.97 3.41 -2.29
CA GLY A 101 15.34 3.86 -2.35
C GLY A 101 15.42 5.26 -2.96
N VAL A 102 16.47 5.98 -2.56
CA VAL A 102 16.87 7.25 -3.16
C VAL A 102 18.14 7.03 -3.97
N ILE A 103 18.24 7.69 -5.13
CA ILE A 103 19.39 7.61 -6.02
C ILE A 103 20.00 9.00 -6.14
N TRP A 104 21.32 9.09 -5.99
CA TRP A 104 22.08 10.34 -6.14
C TRP A 104 23.39 10.10 -6.90
N GLN A 105 24.01 11.19 -7.36
CA GLN A 105 25.31 11.13 -8.03
C GLN A 105 26.43 10.78 -7.03
N LYS A 106 27.48 10.09 -7.48
CA LYS A 106 28.62 9.71 -6.62
C LYS A 106 29.26 10.90 -5.87
N ALA A 107 29.24 12.09 -6.47
CA ALA A 107 29.66 13.34 -5.85
C ALA A 107 28.44 14.29 -5.74
N PRO A 108 27.63 14.19 -4.67
CA PRO A 108 26.50 15.08 -4.48
C PRO A 108 26.96 16.51 -4.13
N THR A 109 26.13 17.51 -4.42
CA THR A 109 26.38 18.88 -3.93
C THR A 109 26.36 18.92 -2.40
N PRO A 110 26.97 19.92 -1.74
CA PRO A 110 26.90 20.03 -0.27
C PRO A 110 25.47 20.04 0.28
N THR A 111 24.52 20.67 -0.41
CA THR A 111 23.10 20.68 -0.02
C THR A 111 22.47 19.30 -0.15
N THR A 112 22.77 18.58 -1.24
CA THR A 112 22.31 17.20 -1.44
C THR A 112 22.90 16.25 -0.38
N GLN A 113 24.18 16.39 -0.05
CA GLN A 113 24.82 15.59 1.00
C GLN A 113 24.14 15.80 2.36
N LYS A 114 23.84 17.05 2.74
CA LYS A 114 23.10 17.33 3.99
C LYS A 114 21.73 16.64 4.05
N PHE A 115 21.02 16.58 2.91
CA PHE A 115 19.75 15.86 2.84
C PHE A 115 19.95 14.35 2.97
N ILE A 116 20.97 13.78 2.33
CA ILE A 116 21.36 12.36 2.47
C ILE A 116 21.68 12.06 3.94
N ASP A 117 22.51 12.88 4.58
CA ASP A 117 22.87 12.70 5.98
C ASP A 117 21.64 12.74 6.90
N PHE A 118 20.68 13.63 6.61
CA PHE A 118 19.42 13.71 7.34
C PHE A 118 18.57 12.45 7.20
N ILE A 119 18.33 11.94 5.99
CA ILE A 119 17.46 10.76 5.79
C ILE A 119 18.03 9.49 6.43
N PHE A 120 19.35 9.38 6.56
CA PHE A 120 20.05 8.28 7.23
C PHE A 120 20.39 8.56 8.71
N SER A 121 20.00 9.72 9.24
CA SER A 121 20.20 10.04 10.65
C SER A 121 19.20 9.34 11.56
N SER A 122 19.49 9.31 12.87
CA SER A 122 18.53 8.83 13.89
C SER A 122 17.19 9.57 13.85
N GLU A 123 17.20 10.87 13.51
CA GLU A 123 16.00 11.68 13.36
C GLU A 123 15.18 11.24 12.14
N GLY A 124 15.83 11.08 10.98
CA GLY A 124 15.18 10.60 9.76
C GLY A 124 14.59 9.19 9.94
N HIS A 125 15.33 8.30 10.59
CA HIS A 125 14.84 6.96 10.93
C HIS A 125 13.63 6.97 11.85
N LYS A 126 13.63 7.84 12.88
CA LYS A 126 12.47 7.99 13.76
C LYS A 126 11.24 8.48 13.00
N LEU A 127 11.41 9.49 12.14
CA LEU A 127 10.32 10.00 11.30
C LEU A 127 9.71 8.90 10.41
N LEU A 128 10.55 8.06 9.79
CA LEU A 128 10.09 6.93 8.98
C LEU A 128 9.29 5.91 9.81
N GLN A 129 9.79 5.54 10.99
CA GLN A 129 9.13 4.59 11.88
C GLN A 129 7.75 5.11 12.34
N ASP A 130 7.66 6.39 12.70
CA ASP A 130 6.40 7.05 13.09
C ASP A 130 5.36 7.03 11.96
N LYS A 131 5.81 6.93 10.70
CA LYS A 131 4.96 6.84 9.51
C LYS A 131 4.79 5.40 8.98
N SER A 132 5.07 4.40 9.82
CA SER A 132 4.96 2.96 9.52
C SER A 132 5.88 2.46 8.40
N PHE A 133 6.98 3.17 8.13
CA PHE A 133 8.07 2.66 7.31
C PHE A 133 9.09 1.92 8.16
N ILE A 134 9.85 1.03 7.53
CA ILE A 134 10.96 0.31 8.14
C ILE A 134 12.25 0.82 7.49
N PRO A 135 13.07 1.61 8.20
CA PRO A 135 14.39 1.99 7.71
C PRO A 135 15.26 0.75 7.50
N SER A 136 15.99 0.72 6.38
CA SER A 136 17.08 -0.23 6.16
C SER A 136 18.38 0.33 6.72
N ASN A 137 19.21 -0.52 7.31
CA ASN A 137 20.56 -0.17 7.76
C ASN A 137 21.50 0.11 6.59
#